data_AF-A0A3S8U8Q8-F1
#
_entry.id   AF-A0A3S8U8Q8-F1
#
_cell.length_a   1.000
_cell.length_b   1.000
_cell.length_c   1.000
_cell.angle_alpha   90.00
_cell.angle_beta   90.00
_cell.angle_gamma   90.00
#
_symmetry.space_group_name_H-M   'P 1'
#
loop_
_entity.id
_entity.type
_entity.pdbx_description
1 polymer ?
#
loop_
_entity_poly.entity_id
_entity_poly.type
_entity_poly.pdbx_seq_one_letter_code
_entity_poly.pdbx_strand_id
1 'polypeptide(L)'
;MQASHGGNPSHMSYSVEKTRWRQCWQIEAAGLRLAEAAVKGSGAGMEPGDGARLEGGWWVWNPRADHLPSLTLATSGASDGGWLLCGGGTCQDIPETGGFVQLRPCP
;
A
#
# COMPACT_ATOMS: atom_id res chain seq x y z
N MET A 1 23.90 -46.36 33.20
CA MET A 1 22.65 -45.61 33.02
C MET A 1 22.94 -44.45 32.10
N GLN A 2 22.45 -44.49 30.86
CA GLN A 2 22.60 -43.41 29.88
C GLN A 2 21.51 -42.36 30.15
N ALA A 3 21.90 -41.09 30.26
CA ALA A 3 20.98 -39.97 30.21
C ALA A 3 20.94 -39.44 28.76
N SER A 4 19.74 -39.47 28.18
CA SER A 4 19.44 -39.10 26.81
C SER A 4 19.54 -37.59 26.60
N HIS A 5 20.26 -37.14 25.58
CA HIS A 5 20.09 -35.80 25.02
C HIS A 5 19.34 -35.90 23.68
N GLY A 6 18.02 -36.11 23.79
CA GLY A 6 17.11 -35.88 22.67
C GLY A 6 16.87 -34.38 22.53
N GLY A 7 17.68 -33.72 21.70
CA GLY A 7 17.42 -32.34 21.31
C GLY A 7 16.18 -32.30 20.40
N ASN A 8 15.10 -31.68 20.86
CA ASN A 8 13.94 -31.39 20.02
C ASN A 8 14.33 -30.43 18.88
N PRO A 9 13.69 -30.52 17.70
CA PRO A 9 14.01 -29.63 16.59
C PRO A 9 13.62 -28.17 16.93
N SER A 10 14.55 -27.25 16.68
CA SER A 10 14.29 -25.82 16.76
C SER A 10 13.51 -25.35 15.54
N HIS A 11 12.35 -24.72 15.73
CA HIS A 11 11.55 -24.11 14.65
C HIS A 11 11.72 -22.59 14.65
N MET A 12 11.94 -22.01 13.47
CA MET A 12 11.95 -20.55 13.25
C MET A 12 11.03 -20.21 12.07
N SER A 13 10.26 -19.12 12.18
CA SER A 13 9.42 -18.60 11.10
C SER A 13 9.57 -17.08 10.99
N TYR A 14 9.50 -16.56 9.76
CA TYR A 14 9.57 -15.13 9.44
C TYR A 14 8.56 -14.80 8.33
N SER A 15 7.97 -13.59 8.35
CA SER A 15 6.94 -13.15 7.41
C SER A 15 7.07 -11.65 7.10
N VAL A 16 6.79 -11.25 5.85
CA VAL A 16 6.84 -9.87 5.30
C VAL A 16 5.76 -9.73 4.23
N GLU A 17 4.51 -9.92 4.62
CA GLU A 17 3.39 -10.06 3.69
C GLU A 17 3.35 -8.94 2.65
N LYS A 18 3.49 -9.32 1.37
CA LYS A 18 3.49 -8.39 0.22
C LYS A 18 2.06 -8.12 -0.21
N THR A 19 1.35 -7.32 0.57
CA THR A 19 -0.04 -6.97 0.27
C THR A 19 -0.12 -5.81 -0.72
N ARG A 20 -1.08 -5.88 -1.66
CA ARG A 20 -1.35 -4.76 -2.57
C ARG A 20 -2.20 -3.68 -1.92
N TRP A 21 -1.82 -2.43 -2.18
CA TRP A 21 -2.55 -1.24 -1.78
C TRP A 21 -3.07 -0.47 -3.00
N ARG A 22 -4.23 0.15 -2.87
CA ARG A 22 -4.84 1.00 -3.89
C ARG A 22 -5.35 2.28 -3.25
N GLN A 23 -5.08 3.41 -3.90
CA GLN A 23 -5.67 4.69 -3.54
C GLN A 23 -6.31 5.32 -4.77
N CYS A 24 -7.51 5.85 -4.60
CA CYS A 24 -8.19 6.64 -5.60
C CYS A 24 -8.20 8.10 -5.15
N TRP A 25 -7.53 8.95 -5.91
CA TRP A 25 -7.38 10.37 -5.65
C TRP A 25 -8.26 11.18 -6.60
N GLN A 26 -8.85 12.25 -6.09
CA GLN A 26 -9.60 13.23 -6.87
C GLN A 26 -8.84 14.56 -6.88
N ILE A 27 -8.77 15.18 -8.05
CA ILE A 27 -8.19 16.52 -8.21
C ILE A 27 -9.31 17.53 -8.01
N GLU A 28 -9.16 18.39 -7.01
CA GLU A 28 -10.10 19.46 -6.68
C GLU A 28 -9.37 20.81 -6.64
N ALA A 29 -10.12 21.91 -6.60
CA ALA A 29 -9.55 23.26 -6.53
C ALA A 29 -8.65 23.46 -5.30
N ALA A 30 -8.94 22.78 -4.19
CA ALA A 30 -8.15 22.83 -2.96
C ALA A 30 -6.92 21.89 -2.97
N GLY A 31 -6.78 21.02 -3.98
CA GLY A 31 -5.69 20.05 -4.08
C GLY A 31 -6.18 18.62 -4.33
N LEU A 32 -5.34 17.65 -3.96
CA LEU A 32 -5.61 16.23 -4.10
C LEU A 32 -6.37 15.70 -2.89
N ARG A 33 -7.57 15.17 -3.09
CA ARG A 33 -8.35 14.52 -2.04
C ARG A 33 -8.30 13.01 -2.17
N LEU A 34 -8.02 12.30 -1.08
CA LEU A 34 -8.09 10.85 -1.05
C LEU A 34 -9.56 10.41 -0.97
N ALA A 35 -10.11 9.95 -2.09
CA ALA A 35 -11.51 9.57 -2.17
C ALA A 35 -11.76 8.11 -1.74
N GLU A 36 -10.78 7.22 -1.90
CA GLU A 36 -10.88 5.83 -1.47
C GLU A 36 -9.50 5.26 -1.20
N ALA A 37 -9.37 4.44 -0.17
CA ALA A 37 -8.23 3.57 0.04
C ALA A 37 -8.69 2.12 0.15
N ALA A 38 -7.87 1.20 -0.36
CA ALA A 38 -8.15 -0.22 -0.30
C ALA A 38 -6.88 -1.05 -0.12
N VAL A 39 -6.99 -2.13 0.65
CA VAL A 39 -5.92 -3.10 0.88
C VAL A 39 -6.42 -4.52 0.60
N LYS A 40 -5.61 -5.36 -0.06
CA LYS A 40 -6.02 -6.74 -0.39
C LYS A 40 -5.67 -7.71 0.73
N GLY A 41 -6.65 -8.17 1.49
CA GLY A 41 -6.41 -9.01 2.68
C GLY A 41 -6.00 -8.18 3.90
N SER A 42 -5.61 -8.85 4.99
CA SER A 42 -5.35 -8.24 6.32
C SER A 42 -3.90 -8.48 6.75
N GLY A 43 -2.95 -8.14 5.88
CA GLY A 43 -1.55 -8.48 6.08
C GLY A 43 -0.83 -7.57 7.07
N ALA A 44 0.32 -8.03 7.56
CA ALA A 44 1.11 -7.31 8.57
C ALA A 44 1.51 -5.90 8.10
N GLY A 45 1.24 -4.89 8.93
CA GLY A 45 1.61 -3.49 8.67
C GLY A 45 0.64 -2.72 7.78
N MET A 46 -0.55 -3.27 7.48
CA MET A 46 -1.60 -2.58 6.76
C MET A 46 -2.99 -2.90 7.31
N GLU A 47 -3.35 -2.23 8.40
CA GLU A 47 -4.69 -2.27 8.95
C GLU A 47 -5.66 -1.41 8.12
N PRO A 48 -6.83 -1.95 7.74
CA PRO A 48 -7.89 -1.16 7.14
C PRO A 48 -8.32 -0.01 8.06
N GLY A 49 -8.62 1.14 7.47
CA GLY A 49 -9.10 2.29 8.23
C GLY A 49 -10.52 2.12 8.78
N ASP A 50 -10.94 3.08 9.60
CA ASP A 50 -12.27 3.09 10.21
C ASP A 50 -13.39 2.95 9.18
N GLY A 51 -14.35 2.06 9.48
CA GLY A 51 -15.49 1.80 8.60
C GLY A 51 -15.13 1.01 7.34
N ALA A 52 -13.97 0.36 7.27
CA ALA A 52 -13.62 -0.49 6.15
C ALA A 52 -14.63 -1.64 5.96
N ARG A 53 -14.94 -1.90 4.69
CA ARG A 53 -15.83 -2.97 4.26
C ARG A 53 -15.09 -3.92 3.33
N LEU A 54 -15.38 -5.23 3.44
CA LEU A 54 -14.76 -6.23 2.59
C LEU A 54 -15.54 -6.36 1.27
N GLU A 55 -14.91 -6.00 0.16
CA GLU A 55 -15.48 -6.04 -1.19
C GLU A 55 -14.52 -6.76 -2.14
N GLY A 56 -14.94 -7.92 -2.68
CA GLY A 56 -14.14 -8.65 -3.67
C GLY A 56 -12.72 -9.01 -3.20
N GLY A 57 -12.54 -9.26 -1.89
CA GLY A 57 -11.24 -9.56 -1.27
C GLY A 57 -10.39 -8.33 -0.94
N TRP A 58 -10.93 -7.13 -1.10
CA TRP A 58 -10.32 -5.86 -0.68
C TRP A 58 -11.05 -5.30 0.52
N TRP A 59 -10.31 -4.88 1.53
CA TRP A 59 -10.86 -3.98 2.53
C TRP A 59 -10.83 -2.58 1.97
N VAL A 60 -11.99 -1.95 1.82
CA VAL A 60 -12.19 -0.65 1.17
C VAL A 60 -12.76 0.33 2.18
N TRP A 61 -12.21 1.54 2.26
CA TRP A 61 -12.73 2.60 3.11
C TRP A 61 -12.57 3.98 2.47
N ASN A 62 -13.29 4.96 3.02
CA ASN A 62 -13.14 6.36 2.66
C ASN A 62 -12.33 7.07 3.76
N PRO A 63 -11.05 7.41 3.51
CA PRO A 63 -10.23 8.09 4.50
C PRO A 63 -10.73 9.50 4.79
N ARG A 64 -10.77 9.88 6.07
CA ARG A 64 -10.97 11.26 6.48
C ARG A 64 -9.63 11.97 6.49
N ALA A 65 -9.18 12.39 5.31
CA ALA A 65 -7.92 13.11 5.13
C ALA A 65 -8.19 14.47 4.46
N ASP A 66 -7.44 15.48 4.88
CA ASP A 66 -7.45 16.80 4.25
C ASP A 66 -6.87 16.74 2.84
N HIS A 67 -7.17 17.77 2.04
CA HIS A 67 -6.57 17.95 0.73
C HIS A 67 -5.06 18.12 0.84
N LEU A 68 -4.34 17.40 -0.01
CA LEU A 68 -2.90 17.50 -0.12
C LEU A 68 -2.51 18.33 -1.34
N PRO A 69 -1.55 19.26 -1.22
CA PRO A 69 -1.07 20.03 -2.38
C PRO A 69 -0.26 19.17 -3.35
N SER A 70 0.31 18.06 -2.87
CA SER A 70 1.08 17.11 -3.66
C SER A 70 1.15 15.75 -2.97
N LEU A 71 1.45 14.69 -3.73
CA LEU A 71 1.73 13.35 -3.23
C LEU A 71 3.17 12.98 -3.51
N THR A 72 3.86 12.45 -2.51
CA THR A 72 5.20 11.88 -2.68
C THR A 72 5.10 10.38 -2.71
N LEU A 73 5.41 9.80 -3.87
CA LEU A 73 5.44 8.36 -4.09
C LEU A 73 6.87 7.87 -3.95
N ALA A 74 7.11 6.93 -3.04
CA ALA A 74 8.42 6.30 -2.90
C ALA A 74 8.68 5.37 -4.09
N THR A 75 9.76 5.61 -4.83
CA THR A 75 10.20 4.80 -5.97
C THR A 75 11.57 4.19 -5.67
N SER A 76 11.74 3.64 -4.47
CA SER A 76 13.02 3.18 -3.94
C SER A 76 13.50 1.84 -4.50
N GLY A 77 12.67 1.11 -5.26
CA GLY A 77 12.94 -0.24 -5.71
C GLY A 77 12.80 -1.31 -4.63
N ALA A 78 12.29 -0.96 -3.45
CA ALA A 78 12.07 -1.90 -2.35
C ALA A 78 10.79 -2.73 -2.53
N SER A 79 9.85 -2.27 -3.35
CA SER A 79 8.62 -2.96 -3.74
C SER A 79 8.83 -3.85 -4.98
N ASP A 80 8.12 -4.97 -5.08
CA ASP A 80 8.10 -5.87 -6.26
C ASP A 80 7.40 -5.24 -7.50
N GLY A 81 7.34 -3.92 -7.57
CA GLY A 81 6.69 -3.17 -8.64
C GLY A 81 6.55 -1.69 -8.28
N GLY A 82 6.62 -0.85 -9.31
CA GLY A 82 6.39 0.60 -9.20
C GLY A 82 4.93 0.97 -8.98
N TRP A 83 4.62 2.25 -9.17
CA TRP A 83 3.26 2.76 -9.05
C TRP A 83 2.54 2.71 -10.39
N LEU A 84 1.26 2.37 -10.36
CA LEU A 84 0.38 2.53 -11.52
C LEU A 84 -0.50 3.77 -11.30
N LEU A 85 -0.32 4.81 -12.11
CA LEU A 85 -1.16 6.00 -12.09
C LEU A 85 -2.25 5.88 -13.16
N CYS A 86 -3.51 5.86 -12.72
CA CYS A 86 -4.66 5.78 -13.62
C CYS A 86 -5.49 7.08 -13.58
N GLY A 87 -5.89 7.59 -14.75
CA GLY A 87 -6.75 8.76 -14.89
C GLY A 87 -7.32 8.87 -16.30
N GLY A 88 -8.56 9.34 -16.45
CA GLY A 88 -9.18 9.52 -17.78
C GLY A 88 -9.34 8.23 -18.60
N GLY A 89 -9.36 7.06 -17.95
CA GLY A 89 -9.44 5.76 -18.62
C GLY A 89 -8.10 5.21 -19.11
N THR A 90 -7.00 5.94 -18.92
CA THR A 90 -5.65 5.45 -19.21
C THR A 90 -4.88 5.22 -17.92
N CYS A 91 -3.92 4.30 -17.96
CA CYS A 91 -3.00 4.05 -16.87
C CYS A 91 -1.56 4.14 -17.38
N GLN A 92 -0.68 4.67 -16.55
CA GLN A 92 0.74 4.81 -16.82
C GLN A 92 1.55 4.27 -15.65
N ASP A 93 2.54 3.44 -15.96
CA ASP A 93 3.52 2.99 -14.97
C ASP A 93 4.47 4.12 -14.60
N ILE A 94 4.68 4.29 -13.29
CA ILE A 94 5.74 5.10 -12.72
C ILE A 94 6.83 4.12 -12.28
N PRO A 95 7.97 4.09 -12.99
CA PRO A 95 9.02 3.13 -12.72
C PRO A 95 9.71 3.40 -11.39
N GLU A 96 10.30 2.34 -10.84
CA GLU A 96 11.23 2.43 -9.72
C GLU A 96 12.52 3.13 -10.16
N THR A 97 12.92 4.20 -9.48
CA THR A 97 14.05 5.06 -9.87
C THR A 97 15.12 5.19 -8.79
N GLY A 98 14.96 4.52 -7.64
CA GLY A 98 15.85 4.62 -6.49
C GLY A 98 15.63 5.86 -5.61
N GLY A 99 14.42 6.43 -5.58
CA GLY A 99 14.15 7.68 -4.87
C GLY A 99 12.67 7.94 -4.59
N PHE A 100 12.17 9.11 -4.99
CA PHE A 100 10.77 9.49 -4.88
C PHE A 100 10.31 10.28 -6.10
N VAL A 101 9.02 10.20 -6.40
CA VAL A 101 8.34 11.00 -7.43
C VAL A 101 7.25 11.83 -6.75
N GLN A 102 7.18 13.12 -7.08
CA GLN A 102 6.12 14.00 -6.58
C GLN A 102 5.05 14.22 -7.65
N LEU A 103 3.80 13.91 -7.31
CA LEU A 103 2.62 14.23 -8.12
C LEU A 103 1.96 15.50 -7.60
N ARG A 104 1.62 16.42 -8.50
CA ARG A 104 0.94 17.68 -8.20
C ARG A 104 -0.15 17.95 -9.23
N PRO A 105 -1.25 18.62 -8.85
CA PRO A 105 -2.21 19.13 -9.83
C PRO A 105 -1.52 20.06 -10.85
N CYS A 106 -2.02 20.06 -12.08
CA CYS A 106 -1.57 21.03 -13.09
C CYS A 106 -2.03 22.45 -12.71
N PRO A 107 -1.19 23.47 -12.94
CA PRO A 107 -1.59 24.88 -12.80
C PRO A 107 -2.75 25.28 -13.72
#